data_AF-A0A7V1ZSN5-F1
#
_entry.id   AF-A0A7V1ZSN5-F1
#
_cell.length_a   1.000
_cell.length_b   1.000
_cell.length_c   1.000
_cell.angle_alpha   90.00
_cell.angle_beta   90.00
_cell.angle_gamma   90.00
#
_symmetry.space_group_name_H-M   'P 1'
#
loop_
_entity.id
_entity.type
_entity.pdbx_description
1 polymer ?
#
loop_
_entity_poly.entity_id
_entity_poly.type
_entity_poly.pdbx_seq_one_letter_code
_entity_poly.pdbx_strand_id
1 'polypeptide(L)' 'MSDKEKVEAARRNYGFLEARRPVGNVGYLKFNYFTHLSIGGPTAAAATQFLANTNAIINDLRGDRGGEV' A
#
# COMPACT_ATOMS: atom_id res chain seq x y z
N MET A 1 10.83 -10.51 12.63
CA MET A 1 11.51 -9.26 12.22
C MET A 1 12.24 -8.63 13.38
N SER A 2 13.55 -8.45 13.23
CA SER A 2 14.41 -7.56 14.00
C SER A 2 13.94 -6.10 13.92
N ASP A 3 14.43 -5.27 14.82
CA ASP A 3 14.10 -3.83 14.83
C ASP A 3 14.58 -3.11 13.57
N LYS A 4 15.73 -3.52 13.01
CA LYS A 4 16.24 -2.99 11.74
C LYS A 4 15.26 -3.23 10.59
N GLU A 5 14.66 -4.41 10.52
CA GLU A 5 13.69 -4.75 9.47
C GLU A 5 12.40 -3.95 9.62
N LYS A 6 11.94 -3.69 10.85
CA LYS A 6 10.75 -2.86 11.10
C LYS A 6 10.97 -1.41 10.69
N VAL A 7 12.15 -0.85 11.02
CA VAL A 7 12.53 0.51 10.63
C VAL A 7 12.60 0.64 9.11
N GLU A 8 13.18 -0.35 8.43
CA GLU A 8 13.27 -0.35 6.96
C GLU A 8 11.88 -0.49 6.32
N ALA A 9 11.01 -1.36 6.85
CA ALA A 9 9.63 -1.48 6.39
C ALA A 9 8.87 -0.15 6.53
N ALA A 10 9.01 0.54 7.67
CA ALA A 10 8.40 1.84 7.89
C ALA A 10 8.92 2.92 6.92
N ARG A 11 10.23 2.95 6.64
CA ARG A 11 10.83 3.87 5.65
C ARG A 11 10.30 3.68 4.23
N ARG A 12 9.96 2.44 3.87
CA ARG A 12 9.35 2.08 2.58
C ARG A 12 7.83 2.17 2.60
N ASN A 13 7.26 2.78 3.65
CA ASN A 13 5.82 2.87 3.88
C ASN A 13 5.11 1.51 3.74
N TYR A 14 5.77 0.46 4.19
CA TYR A 14 5.26 -0.92 4.18
C TYR A 14 4.88 -1.44 2.79
N GLY A 15 5.43 -0.85 1.73
CA GLY A 15 5.17 -1.20 0.33
C GLY A 15 4.18 -0.28 -0.39
N PHE A 16 3.48 0.62 0.32
CA PHE A 16 2.52 1.54 -0.26
C PHE A 16 3.21 2.80 -0.80
N LEU A 17 3.23 2.96 -2.11
CA LEU A 17 3.97 4.04 -2.79
C LEU A 17 3.10 5.25 -3.10
N GLU A 18 1.81 5.04 -3.37
CA GLU A 18 0.93 6.11 -3.83
C GLU A 18 -0.54 5.77 -3.56
N ALA A 19 -1.29 6.73 -3.02
CA ALA A 19 -2.75 6.72 -3.01
C ALA A 19 -3.25 8.05 -3.56
N ARG A 20 -4.05 8.03 -4.63
CA ARG A 20 -4.59 9.24 -5.27
C ARG A 20 -6.02 9.06 -5.75
N ARG A 21 -6.72 10.19 -5.90
CA ARG A 21 -8.08 10.28 -6.47
C ARG A 21 -8.07 11.15 -7.73
N PRO A 22 -7.88 10.57 -8.92
CA PRO A 22 -7.91 11.24 -10.21
C PRO A 22 -9.34 11.63 -10.63
N VAL A 23 -9.46 12.31 -11.77
CA VAL A 23 -10.74 12.68 -12.40
C VAL A 23 -11.60 11.42 -12.65
N GLY A 24 -12.92 11.56 -12.49
CA GLY A 24 -13.86 10.45 -12.68
C GLY A 24 -14.13 9.59 -11.44
N ASN A 25 -13.60 9.98 -10.26
CA ASN A 25 -13.82 9.30 -8.98
C ASN A 25 -13.35 7.84 -8.93
N VAL A 26 -12.28 7.52 -9.65
CA VAL A 26 -11.64 6.18 -9.62
C VAL A 26 -10.38 6.24 -8.77
N GLY A 27 -10.34 5.62 -7.60
CA GLY A 27 -9.15 5.56 -6.77
C GLY A 27 -7.98 4.87 -7.48
N TYR A 28 -6.76 5.29 -7.19
CA TYR A 28 -5.55 4.62 -7.64
C TYR A 28 -4.64 4.38 -6.45
N LEU A 29 -4.24 3.12 -6.29
CA LEU A 29 -3.40 2.65 -5.21
C LEU A 29 -2.23 1.87 -5.81
N LYS A 30 -1.00 2.34 -5.57
CA LYS A 30 0.23 1.68 -6.04
C LYS A 30 1.01 1.12 -4.86
N PHE A 31 1.40 -0.14 -4.97
CA PHE A 31 2.28 -0.80 -4.03
C PHE A 31 3.13 -1.84 -4.76
N ASN A 32 4.31 -2.14 -4.23
CA ASN A 32 5.33 -2.94 -4.92
C ASN A 32 5.86 -4.13 -4.09
N TYR A 33 5.31 -4.33 -2.89
CA TYR A 33 5.41 -5.56 -2.12
C TYR A 33 4.38 -5.50 -0.99
N PHE A 34 4.07 -6.65 -0.40
CA PHE A 34 3.24 -6.74 0.81
C PHE A 34 4.12 -7.05 2.01
N THR A 35 4.07 -6.19 3.03
CA THR A 35 4.63 -6.55 4.33
C THR A 35 3.62 -7.40 5.12
N HIS A 36 4.08 -8.15 6.11
CA HIS A 36 3.20 -8.93 6.98
C HIS A 36 2.09 -8.06 7.63
N LEU A 37 0.86 -8.59 7.69
CA LEU A 37 -0.34 -7.88 8.16
C LEU A 37 -0.18 -7.24 9.55
N SER A 38 0.56 -7.91 10.45
CA SER A 38 0.80 -7.41 11.81
C SER A 38 1.54 -6.06 11.89
N ILE A 39 2.19 -5.63 10.80
CA ILE A 39 2.89 -4.34 10.73
C ILE A 39 2.37 -3.44 9.61
N GLY A 40 1.94 -4.01 8.48
CA GLY A 40 1.46 -3.23 7.32
C GLY A 40 -0.02 -2.89 7.36
N GLY A 41 -0.80 -3.62 8.16
CA GLY A 41 -2.25 -3.49 8.22
C GLY A 41 -2.74 -2.05 8.45
N PRO A 42 -2.18 -1.29 9.42
CA PRO A 42 -2.58 0.10 9.63
C PRO A 42 -2.36 1.01 8.41
N THR A 43 -1.24 0.86 7.69
CA THR A 43 -0.97 1.66 6.48
C THR A 43 -1.89 1.27 5.34
N ALA A 44 -2.16 -0.03 5.18
CA ALA A 44 -3.14 -0.51 4.21
C ALA A 44 -4.53 0.09 4.49
N ALA A 45 -4.98 0.07 5.75
CA ALA A 45 -6.25 0.65 6.18
C ALA A 45 -6.31 2.16 5.93
N ALA A 46 -5.23 2.90 6.21
CA ALA A 46 -5.18 4.34 5.93
C ALA A 46 -5.29 4.64 4.43
N ALA A 47 -4.59 3.89 3.58
CA ALA A 47 -4.63 4.07 2.14
C ALA A 47 -6.02 3.73 1.55
N THR A 48 -6.66 2.65 2.01
CA THR A 48 -8.01 2.30 1.58
C THR A 48 -9.06 3.26 2.13
N GLN A 49 -8.92 3.75 3.36
CA GLN A 49 -9.79 4.76 3.94
C GLN A 49 -9.77 6.08 3.15
N PHE A 50 -8.60 6.50 2.68
CA PHE A 50 -8.48 7.67 1.80
C PHE A 50 -9.28 7.50 0.48
N LEU A 51 -9.41 6.28 -0.02
CA LEU A 51 -10.12 5.94 -1.27
C LEU A 51 -11.57 5.46 -1.05
N ALA A 52 -12.08 5.46 0.19
CA ALA A 52 -13.34 4.82 0.56
C ALA A 52 -14.57 5.34 -0.21
N ASN A 53 -14.53 6.58 -0.70
CA ASN A 53 -15.64 7.22 -1.43
C ASN A 53 -15.48 7.18 -2.96
N THR A 54 -14.53 6.40 -3.47
CA THR A 54 -14.32 6.22 -4.91
C THR A 54 -15.31 5.19 -5.48
N ASN A 55 -15.67 5.32 -6.75
CA ASN A 55 -16.58 4.37 -7.42
C ASN A 55 -15.90 3.05 -7.80
N ALA A 56 -14.59 3.09 -8.01
CA ALA A 56 -13.74 1.95 -8.33
C ALA A 56 -12.32 2.24 -7.87
N ILE A 57 -11.50 1.20 -7.69
CA ILE A 57 -10.09 1.33 -7.33
C ILE A 57 -9.24 0.55 -8.35
N ILE A 58 -8.20 1.20 -8.87
CA ILE A 58 -7.12 0.58 -9.64
C ILE A 58 -6.00 0.23 -8.67
N ASN A 59 -5.73 -1.05 -8.51
CA ASN A 59 -4.56 -1.55 -7.79
C ASN A 59 -3.40 -1.72 -8.80
N ASP A 60 -2.40 -0.85 -8.72
CA ASP A 60 -1.21 -0.92 -9.58
C ASP A 60 -0.13 -1.82 -8.98
N LEU A 61 -0.05 -3.02 -9.53
CA LEU A 61 0.93 -4.07 -9.23
C LEU A 61 2.06 -4.14 -10.26
N ARG A 62 2.12 -3.25 -11.26
CA ARG A 62 3.06 -3.39 -12.39
C ARG A 62 4.53 -3.37 -11.99
N GLY A 63 4.84 -2.78 -10.83
CA GLY A 63 6.17 -2.77 -10.24
C GLY A 63 6.37 -3.76 -9.09
N ASP A 64 5.33 -4.52 -8.75
CA ASP A 64 5.41 -5.57 -7.73
C ASP A 64 6.08 -6.80 -8.33
N ARG A 65 7.10 -7.32 -7.63
CA ARG A 65 7.82 -8.54 -8.03
C ARG A 65 7.27 -9.78 -7.31
N GLY A 66 6.26 -9.62 -6.46
CA GLY A 66 5.68 -10.67 -5.63
C GLY A 66 6.62 -11.14 -4.52
N GLY A 67 6.23 -12.26 -3.90
CA GLY A 67 7.01 -12.97 -2.88
C GLY A 67 6.38 -12.88 -1.48
N GLU A 68 6.33 -14.03 -0.79
CA GLU A 68 6.38 -14.08 0.67
C GLU A 68 7.85 -14.11 1.07
N VAL A 69 8.26 -13.25 2.00
CA VAL A 69 9.54 -13.32 2.71
C VAL A 69 9.30 -13.65 4.17
#